data_AF-A0A853BDG3-F1
#
_entry.id   AF-A0A853BDG3-F1
#
_cell.length_a   1.000
_cell.length_b   1.000
_cell.length_c   1.000
_cell.angle_alpha   90.00
_cell.angle_beta   90.00
_cell.angle_gamma   90.00
#
_symmetry.space_group_name_H-M   'P 1'
#
loop_
_entity.id
_entity.type
_entity.pdbx_description
1 polymer ?
#
loop_
_entity_poly.entity_id
_entity_poly.type
_entity_poly.pdbx_seq_one_letter_code
_entity_poly.pdbx_strand_id
1 'polypeptide(L)'
;MDFQWRPANEVETDMLAALQDSDSRRYAQLLRDAPLFVPAAPEPGEPWPTSLPMPEGNHVIVFTSEQSLDWTLGGVVDSWRQTDITGLRDIHPDHAQLVVNPGVPIGVYLVLGEVEDLAEGRQELVPVQDVQDAMVDEVLGEVRRLALEELGGDAEAAAALQPANELEERLRGAVSELDFDAFLLALIASDVVLPTTESVAGPSAIESGGFPWRVLGDDETPVIPVFSSERILDTVAPGGGPRATVSFLDVLLNWPDDDHVLCFNPGTSMELTLPGTSVPELVSAIAEAAAAGGPAEGQSGKGNTPQV
;
A
#
# COMPACT_ATOMS: atom_id res chain seq x y z
N MET A 1 -2.64 7.72 -23.84
CA MET A 1 -2.87 6.65 -24.83
C MET A 1 -2.96 5.42 -23.98
N ASP A 2 -4.17 4.90 -23.75
CA ASP A 2 -4.39 3.83 -22.79
C ASP A 2 -3.94 2.51 -23.42
N PHE A 3 -2.68 2.16 -23.16
CA PHE A 3 -2.07 0.93 -23.66
C PHE A 3 -2.54 -0.23 -22.78
N GLN A 4 -3.61 -0.90 -23.21
CA GLN A 4 -4.11 -2.11 -22.55
C GLN A 4 -3.21 -3.30 -22.92
N TRP A 5 -2.50 -3.85 -21.93
CA TRP A 5 -1.70 -5.07 -22.11
C TRP A 5 -2.58 -6.24 -22.61
N ARG A 6 -2.00 -7.11 -23.45
CA ARG A 6 -2.63 -8.34 -23.95
C ARG A 6 -1.60 -9.47 -23.99
N PRO A 7 -2.01 -10.72 -23.76
CA PRO A 7 -1.14 -11.87 -23.93
C PRO A 7 -0.51 -11.91 -25.33
N ALA A 8 0.80 -12.14 -25.39
CA ALA A 8 1.59 -12.19 -26.62
C ALA A 8 1.49 -13.54 -27.34
N ASN A 9 1.24 -14.62 -26.59
CA ASN A 9 1.22 -15.98 -27.10
C ASN A 9 0.19 -16.86 -26.34
N GLU A 10 0.07 -18.13 -26.78
CA GLU A 10 -0.85 -19.09 -26.18
C GLU A 10 -0.51 -19.41 -24.72
N VAL A 11 0.79 -19.51 -24.39
CA VAL A 11 1.25 -19.74 -23.01
C VAL A 11 0.78 -18.62 -22.08
N GLU A 12 0.97 -17.36 -22.46
CA GLU A 12 0.53 -16.21 -21.67
C GLU A 12 -1.00 -16.14 -21.55
N THR A 13 -1.71 -16.55 -22.60
CA THR A 13 -3.18 -16.64 -22.58
C THR A 13 -3.63 -17.68 -21.57
N ASP A 14 -3.01 -18.85 -21.58
CA ASP A 14 -3.31 -19.95 -20.65
C ASP A 14 -2.86 -19.64 -19.22
N MET A 15 -1.75 -18.92 -19.04
CA MET A 15 -1.28 -18.44 -17.74
C MET A 15 -2.26 -17.43 -17.14
N LEU A 16 -2.77 -16.50 -17.95
CA LEU A 16 -3.81 -15.56 -17.51
C LEU A 16 -5.07 -16.31 -17.07
N ALA A 17 -5.52 -17.30 -17.85
CA ALA A 17 -6.67 -18.13 -17.49
C ALA A 17 -6.42 -18.91 -16.19
N ALA A 18 -5.22 -19.48 -16.02
CA ALA A 18 -4.85 -20.19 -14.80
C ALA A 18 -4.88 -19.28 -13.55
N LEU A 19 -4.41 -18.04 -13.65
CA LEU A 19 -4.51 -17.07 -12.54
C LEU A 19 -5.97 -16.69 -12.25
N GLN A 20 -6.78 -16.46 -13.29
CA GLN A 20 -8.20 -16.13 -13.14
C GLN A 20 -9.00 -17.26 -12.46
N ASP A 21 -8.63 -18.51 -12.72
CA ASP A 21 -9.24 -19.70 -12.11
C ASP A 21 -8.57 -20.10 -10.78
N SER A 22 -7.57 -19.33 -10.32
CA SER A 22 -6.72 -19.65 -9.15
C SER A 22 -6.07 -21.04 -9.23
N ASP A 23 -5.77 -21.51 -10.44
CA ASP A 23 -5.14 -22.81 -10.71
C ASP A 23 -3.61 -22.69 -10.74
N SER A 24 -3.05 -22.59 -9.54
CA SER A 24 -1.60 -22.56 -9.28
C SER A 24 -0.85 -23.70 -9.96
N ARG A 25 -1.45 -24.89 -9.98
CA ARG A 25 -0.82 -26.08 -10.56
C ARG A 25 -0.68 -25.93 -12.06
N ARG A 26 -1.74 -25.50 -12.74
CA ARG A 26 -1.72 -25.27 -14.19
C ARG A 26 -0.77 -24.15 -14.56
N TYR A 27 -0.73 -23.07 -13.78
CA TYR A 27 0.22 -21.98 -14.00
C TYR A 27 1.67 -22.48 -13.95
N ALA A 28 2.04 -23.25 -12.92
CA ALA A 28 3.39 -23.78 -12.77
C ALA A 28 3.76 -24.80 -13.86
N GLN A 29 2.81 -25.62 -14.33
CA GLN A 29 3.03 -26.51 -15.47
C GLN A 29 3.34 -25.73 -16.75
N LEU A 30 2.57 -24.66 -17.02
CA LEU A 30 2.83 -23.78 -18.16
C LEU A 30 4.21 -23.12 -18.03
N LEU A 31 4.57 -22.64 -16.84
CA LEU A 31 5.87 -22.01 -16.60
C LEU A 31 7.04 -22.99 -16.76
N ARG A 32 6.89 -24.23 -16.28
CA ARG A 32 7.90 -25.28 -16.40
C ARG A 32 8.21 -25.61 -17.86
N ASP A 33 7.18 -25.67 -18.69
CA ASP A 33 7.27 -26.15 -20.07
C ASP A 33 7.48 -25.01 -21.09
N ALA A 34 7.33 -23.75 -20.67
CA ALA A 34 7.44 -22.58 -21.53
C ALA A 34 8.90 -22.18 -21.84
N PRO A 35 9.17 -21.64 -23.05
CA PRO A 35 10.41 -20.93 -23.30
C PRO A 35 10.44 -19.63 -22.47
N LEU A 36 11.56 -19.41 -21.79
CA LEU A 36 11.79 -18.24 -20.95
C LEU A 36 12.84 -17.32 -21.56
N PHE A 37 12.57 -16.03 -21.51
CA PHE A 37 13.43 -14.97 -22.01
C PHE A 37 14.04 -14.25 -20.82
N VAL A 38 15.34 -14.43 -20.62
CA VAL A 38 16.09 -13.78 -19.54
C VAL A 38 16.78 -12.55 -20.13
N PRO A 39 16.41 -11.33 -19.71
CA PRO A 39 17.13 -10.14 -20.12
C PRO A 39 18.58 -10.22 -19.64
N ALA A 40 19.51 -9.73 -20.45
CA ALA A 40 20.84 -9.43 -19.92
C ALA A 40 20.69 -8.38 -18.81
N ALA A 41 21.44 -8.54 -17.72
CA ALA A 41 21.52 -7.47 -16.73
C ALA A 41 21.97 -6.17 -17.42
N PRO A 42 21.53 -5.00 -16.94
CA PRO A 42 22.09 -3.71 -17.34
C PRO A 42 23.62 -3.71 -17.19
N GLU A 43 24.30 -2.74 -17.81
CA GLU A 43 25.76 -2.67 -17.71
C GLU A 43 26.21 -2.72 -16.23
N PRO A 44 27.35 -3.36 -15.90
CA PRO A 44 27.79 -3.52 -14.52
C PRO A 44 27.83 -2.18 -13.76
N GLY A 45 26.94 -2.00 -12.80
CA GLY A 45 26.80 -0.77 -12.00
C GLY A 45 25.55 0.06 -12.31
N GLU A 46 24.79 -0.25 -13.37
CA GLU A 46 23.46 0.31 -13.58
C GLU A 46 22.40 -0.54 -12.85
N PRO A 47 21.60 0.08 -11.97
CA PRO A 47 20.48 -0.61 -11.35
C PRO A 47 19.38 -0.86 -12.40
N TRP A 48 18.57 -1.89 -12.15
CA TRP A 48 17.32 -2.07 -12.87
C TRP A 48 16.43 -0.81 -12.72
N PRO A 49 15.54 -0.53 -13.69
CA PRO A 49 14.59 0.57 -13.58
C PRO A 49 13.81 0.52 -12.27
N THR A 50 13.67 1.66 -11.59
CA THR A 50 12.90 1.78 -10.33
C THR A 50 11.42 1.41 -10.48
N SER A 51 10.89 1.41 -11.71
CA SER A 51 9.53 0.97 -12.02
C SER A 51 9.34 -0.54 -11.97
N LEU A 52 10.42 -1.33 -11.87
CA LEU A 52 10.32 -2.77 -11.65
C LEU A 52 10.20 -3.04 -10.14
N PRO A 53 9.11 -3.69 -9.69
CA PRO A 53 9.05 -4.18 -8.33
C PRO A 53 10.04 -5.35 -8.19
N MET A 54 11.18 -5.10 -7.54
CA MET A 54 12.26 -6.07 -7.39
C MET A 54 12.49 -6.36 -5.90
N PRO A 55 12.30 -7.60 -5.43
CA PRO A 55 12.70 -7.98 -4.08
C PRO A 55 14.22 -7.87 -3.92
N GLU A 56 14.66 -7.54 -2.70
CA GLU A 56 16.07 -7.49 -2.37
C GLU A 56 16.73 -8.89 -2.48
N GLY A 57 17.99 -8.93 -2.92
CA GLY A 57 18.78 -10.15 -2.99
C GLY A 57 18.86 -10.78 -4.38
N ASN A 58 19.15 -12.09 -4.42
CA ASN A 58 19.45 -12.83 -5.64
C ASN A 58 18.17 -13.21 -6.38
N HIS A 59 17.78 -12.37 -7.34
CA HIS A 59 16.61 -12.57 -8.20
C HIS A 59 17.01 -12.90 -9.64
N VAL A 60 16.11 -13.60 -10.33
CA VAL A 60 16.21 -13.92 -11.75
C VAL A 60 14.93 -13.41 -12.42
N ILE A 61 15.08 -12.40 -13.28
CA ILE A 61 13.96 -11.87 -14.06
C ILE A 61 13.80 -12.73 -15.30
N VAL A 62 12.56 -13.16 -15.57
CA VAL A 62 12.24 -13.94 -16.76
C VAL A 62 10.93 -13.47 -17.38
N PHE A 63 10.85 -13.56 -18.69
CA PHE A 63 9.63 -13.28 -19.45
C PHE A 63 9.20 -14.51 -20.23
N THR A 64 7.91 -14.66 -20.49
CA THR A 64 7.35 -15.74 -21.32
C THR A 64 7.18 -15.34 -22.78
N SER A 65 7.50 -14.09 -23.11
CA SER A 65 7.57 -13.60 -24.49
C SER A 65 8.51 -12.40 -24.62
N GLU A 66 9.04 -12.20 -25.82
CA GLU A 66 9.81 -10.98 -26.17
C GLU A 66 8.95 -9.72 -26.06
N GLN A 67 7.64 -9.83 -26.30
CA GLN A 67 6.72 -8.69 -26.25
C GLN A 67 6.48 -8.23 -24.80
N SER A 68 6.32 -9.16 -23.86
CA SER A 68 6.25 -8.83 -22.43
C SER A 68 7.58 -8.25 -21.93
N LEU A 69 8.72 -8.75 -22.44
CA LEU A 69 10.04 -8.18 -22.15
C LEU A 69 10.16 -6.74 -22.67
N ASP A 70 9.83 -6.51 -23.94
CA ASP A 70 9.89 -5.18 -24.57
C ASP A 70 8.88 -4.20 -23.95
N TRP A 71 7.71 -4.69 -23.53
CA TRP A 71 6.72 -3.89 -22.81
C TRP A 71 7.28 -3.34 -21.49
N THR A 72 7.95 -4.18 -20.72
CA THR A 72 8.45 -3.81 -19.39
C THR A 72 9.82 -3.13 -19.45
N LEU A 73 10.69 -3.55 -20.37
CA LEU A 73 12.11 -3.16 -20.44
C LEU A 73 12.56 -2.56 -21.77
N GLY A 74 11.62 -2.24 -22.65
CA GLY A 74 11.89 -1.61 -23.95
C GLY A 74 12.71 -0.33 -23.78
N GLY A 75 13.88 -0.28 -24.41
CA GLY A 75 14.83 0.84 -24.34
C GLY A 75 15.76 0.84 -23.12
N VAL A 76 15.66 -0.16 -22.22
CA VAL A 76 16.58 -0.38 -21.10
C VAL A 76 17.50 -1.57 -21.39
N VAL A 77 16.95 -2.63 -21.99
CA VAL A 77 17.70 -3.84 -22.31
C VAL A 77 17.58 -4.14 -23.80
N ASP A 78 18.73 -4.20 -24.49
CA ASP A 78 18.80 -4.50 -25.92
C ASP A 78 19.14 -5.97 -26.23
N SER A 79 19.40 -6.79 -25.19
CA SER A 79 19.78 -8.19 -25.37
C SER A 79 19.16 -9.12 -24.33
N TRP A 80 18.74 -10.30 -24.78
CA TRP A 80 18.15 -11.34 -23.96
C TRP A 80 18.62 -12.71 -24.42
N ARG A 81 18.52 -13.71 -23.54
CA ARG A 81 18.78 -15.12 -23.85
C ARG A 81 17.51 -15.94 -23.65
N GLN A 82 17.26 -16.87 -24.55
CA GLN A 82 16.20 -17.87 -24.38
C GLN A 82 16.73 -19.06 -23.56
N THR A 83 15.92 -19.56 -22.64
CA THR A 83 16.20 -20.71 -21.76
C THR A 83 14.88 -21.37 -21.31
N ASP A 84 14.95 -22.27 -20.34
CA ASP A 84 13.82 -22.91 -19.67
C ASP A 84 14.14 -23.05 -18.17
N ILE A 85 13.21 -23.56 -17.37
CA ILE A 85 13.40 -23.75 -15.93
C ILE A 85 14.61 -24.64 -15.62
N THR A 86 14.88 -25.68 -16.42
CA THR A 86 16.05 -26.55 -16.23
C THR A 86 17.35 -25.78 -16.44
N GLY A 87 17.46 -25.00 -17.51
CA GLY A 87 18.62 -24.17 -17.80
C GLY A 87 18.84 -23.05 -16.79
N LEU A 88 17.79 -22.55 -16.13
CA LEU A 88 17.93 -21.63 -15.01
C LEU A 88 18.54 -22.30 -13.77
N ARG A 89 18.09 -23.52 -13.45
CA ARG A 89 18.57 -24.28 -12.28
C ARG A 89 20.03 -24.72 -12.40
N ASP A 90 20.53 -24.89 -13.62
CA ASP A 90 21.94 -25.19 -13.86
C ASP A 90 22.88 -24.02 -13.49
N ILE A 91 22.35 -22.79 -13.48
CA ILE A 91 23.15 -21.55 -13.35
C ILE A 91 22.87 -20.82 -12.03
N HIS A 92 21.65 -20.96 -11.50
CA HIS A 92 21.19 -20.26 -10.30
C HIS A 92 20.90 -21.24 -9.15
N PRO A 93 21.08 -20.83 -7.89
CA PRO A 93 20.73 -21.68 -6.75
C PRO A 93 19.23 -21.96 -6.73
N ASP A 94 18.82 -23.12 -6.21
CA ASP A 94 17.39 -23.50 -6.11
C ASP A 94 16.56 -22.49 -5.29
N HIS A 95 17.17 -21.76 -4.37
CA HIS A 95 16.52 -20.71 -3.56
C HIS A 95 16.52 -19.32 -4.23
N ALA A 96 16.92 -19.21 -5.49
CA ALA A 96 16.85 -17.95 -6.23
C ALA A 96 15.39 -17.51 -6.40
N GLN A 97 15.15 -16.22 -6.22
CA GLN A 97 13.82 -15.63 -6.41
C GLN A 97 13.56 -15.45 -7.90
N LEU A 98 12.56 -16.13 -8.45
CA LEU A 98 12.15 -16.02 -9.83
C LEU A 98 11.07 -14.94 -9.96
N VAL A 99 11.37 -13.90 -10.73
CA VAL A 99 10.46 -12.80 -11.05
C VAL A 99 9.95 -13.02 -12.47
N VAL A 100 8.77 -13.59 -12.61
CA VAL A 100 8.18 -13.94 -13.92
C VAL A 100 7.30 -12.79 -14.38
N ASN A 101 7.51 -12.30 -15.61
CA ASN A 101 6.70 -11.28 -16.27
C ASN A 101 6.39 -10.06 -15.37
N PRO A 102 7.41 -9.41 -14.75
CA PRO A 102 7.14 -8.26 -13.90
C PRO A 102 6.47 -7.13 -14.69
N GLY A 103 5.56 -6.42 -14.03
CA GLY A 103 4.88 -5.25 -14.60
C GLY A 103 3.73 -5.57 -15.57
N VAL A 104 3.35 -6.84 -15.72
CA VAL A 104 2.18 -7.24 -16.52
C VAL A 104 1.22 -8.15 -15.71
N PRO A 105 -0.07 -8.28 -16.10
CA PRO A 105 -1.11 -9.00 -15.33
C PRO A 105 -0.88 -10.48 -15.04
N ILE A 106 0.10 -11.11 -15.70
CA ILE A 106 0.50 -12.50 -15.45
C ILE A 106 1.79 -12.59 -14.63
N GLY A 107 2.20 -11.50 -13.99
CA GLY A 107 3.40 -11.46 -13.18
C GLY A 107 3.27 -12.30 -11.91
N VAL A 108 4.30 -13.08 -11.58
CA VAL A 108 4.40 -13.86 -10.32
C VAL A 108 5.81 -13.82 -9.72
N TYR A 109 5.91 -13.93 -8.40
CA TYR A 109 7.15 -14.20 -7.66
C TYR A 109 7.07 -15.61 -7.11
N LEU A 110 8.11 -16.41 -7.30
CA LEU A 110 8.23 -17.74 -6.71
C LEU A 110 9.69 -18.15 -6.56
N VAL A 111 9.96 -19.14 -5.73
CA VAL A 111 11.31 -19.70 -5.64
C VAL A 111 11.54 -20.67 -6.81
N LEU A 112 12.72 -20.60 -7.45
CA LEU A 112 13.04 -21.44 -8.61
C LEU A 112 12.87 -22.95 -8.34
N GLY A 113 13.22 -23.41 -7.14
CA GLY A 113 13.06 -24.80 -6.72
C GLY A 113 11.61 -25.24 -6.50
N GLU A 114 10.67 -24.30 -6.29
CA GLU A 114 9.25 -24.61 -6.02
C GLU A 114 8.45 -24.90 -7.29
N VAL A 115 8.96 -24.55 -8.47
CA VAL A 115 8.24 -24.71 -9.74
C VAL A 115 7.74 -26.14 -9.94
N GLU A 116 8.55 -27.15 -9.61
CA GLU A 116 8.15 -28.55 -9.76
C GLU A 116 7.13 -28.96 -8.70
N ASP A 117 7.32 -28.51 -7.46
CA ASP A 117 6.40 -28.78 -6.34
C ASP A 117 5.02 -28.19 -6.63
N LEU A 118 4.96 -26.98 -7.20
CA LEU A 118 3.75 -26.32 -7.67
C LEU A 118 3.12 -27.07 -8.85
N ALA A 119 3.91 -27.48 -9.86
CA ALA A 119 3.42 -28.19 -11.04
C ALA A 119 2.84 -29.58 -10.70
N GLU A 120 3.36 -30.21 -9.65
CA GLU A 120 2.85 -31.46 -9.08
C GLU A 120 1.67 -31.26 -8.13
N GLY A 121 1.37 -30.01 -7.72
CA GLY A 121 0.32 -29.68 -6.77
C GLY A 121 0.67 -30.01 -5.31
N ARG A 122 1.97 -30.07 -4.98
CA ARG A 122 2.47 -30.20 -3.60
C ARG A 122 2.47 -28.87 -2.84
N GLN A 123 2.35 -27.75 -3.56
CA GLN A 123 2.28 -26.38 -3.04
C GLN A 123 1.29 -25.56 -3.89
N GLU A 124 0.81 -24.44 -3.36
CA GLU A 124 0.00 -23.45 -4.10
C GLU A 124 0.84 -22.20 -4.38
N LEU A 125 0.67 -21.59 -5.56
CA LEU A 125 1.24 -20.29 -5.89
C LEU A 125 0.49 -19.26 -5.09
N VAL A 126 1.22 -18.40 -4.39
CA VAL A 126 0.69 -17.18 -3.83
C VAL A 126 0.82 -16.10 -4.92
N PRO A 127 -0.27 -15.53 -5.44
CA PRO A 127 -0.21 -14.44 -6.42
C PRO A 127 0.69 -13.29 -5.94
N VAL A 128 1.34 -12.58 -6.87
CA VAL A 128 2.13 -11.37 -6.55
C VAL A 128 1.33 -10.36 -5.72
N GLN A 129 0.06 -10.18 -6.04
CA GLN A 129 -0.82 -9.25 -5.33
C GLN A 129 -1.01 -9.70 -3.88
N ASP A 130 -1.27 -10.99 -3.65
CA ASP A 130 -1.41 -11.55 -2.30
C ASP A 130 -0.09 -11.55 -1.51
N VAL A 131 1.06 -11.73 -2.17
CA VAL A 131 2.39 -11.54 -1.54
C VAL A 131 2.64 -10.07 -1.22
N GLN A 132 2.29 -9.15 -2.12
CA GLN A 132 2.39 -7.72 -1.89
C GLN A 132 1.49 -7.29 -0.73
N ASP A 133 0.24 -7.76 -0.69
CA ASP A 133 -0.72 -7.48 0.37
C ASP A 133 -0.24 -8.07 1.71
N ALA A 134 0.29 -9.31 1.71
CA ALA A 134 0.85 -9.92 2.92
C ALA A 134 2.14 -9.23 3.40
N MET A 135 3.01 -8.78 2.49
CA MET A 135 4.19 -7.99 2.81
C MET A 135 3.80 -6.61 3.35
N VAL A 136 2.77 -5.98 2.77
CA VAL A 136 2.19 -4.74 3.27
C VAL A 136 1.65 -4.96 4.67
N ASP A 137 0.83 -5.99 4.90
CA ASP A 137 0.31 -6.34 6.23
C ASP A 137 1.43 -6.60 7.24
N GLU A 138 2.52 -7.25 6.83
CA GLU A 138 3.70 -7.48 7.66
C GLU A 138 4.39 -6.16 8.03
N VAL A 139 4.67 -5.30 7.04
CA VAL A 139 5.27 -3.96 7.25
C VAL A 139 4.38 -3.09 8.13
N LEU A 140 3.06 -3.07 7.90
CA LEU A 140 2.11 -2.33 8.73
C LEU A 140 2.08 -2.89 10.17
N GLY A 141 2.23 -4.20 10.33
CA GLY A 141 2.37 -4.87 11.63
C GLY A 141 3.66 -4.49 12.36
N GLU A 142 4.77 -4.30 11.64
CA GLU A 142 6.03 -3.80 12.21
C GLU A 142 5.92 -2.34 12.65
N VAL A 143 5.31 -1.47 11.83
CA VAL A 143 5.02 -0.07 12.19
C VAL A 143 4.23 0.01 13.50
N ARG A 144 3.19 -0.83 13.65
CA ARG A 144 2.41 -0.89 14.89
C ARG A 144 3.26 -1.27 16.09
N ARG A 145 4.09 -2.30 15.94
CA ARG A 145 4.95 -2.81 17.03
C ARG A 145 5.93 -1.72 17.47
N LEU A 146 6.61 -1.11 16.51
CA LEU A 146 7.53 0.01 16.72
C LEU A 146 6.84 1.16 17.45
N ALA A 147 5.66 1.57 16.96
CA ALA A 147 4.90 2.66 17.58
C ALA A 147 4.56 2.37 19.04
N LEU A 148 4.06 1.17 19.35
CA LEU A 148 3.72 0.79 20.73
C LEU A 148 4.95 0.71 21.64
N GLU A 149 6.06 0.16 21.15
CA GLU A 149 7.31 0.03 21.89
C GLU A 149 7.89 1.40 22.26
N GLU A 150 7.96 2.34 21.31
CA GLU A 150 8.51 3.68 21.58
C GLU A 150 7.57 4.59 22.37
N LEU A 151 6.26 4.44 22.17
CA LEU A 151 5.27 5.17 22.97
C LEU A 151 5.20 4.64 24.42
N GLY A 152 5.73 3.43 24.67
CA GLY A 152 5.71 2.79 25.98
C GLY A 152 4.33 2.26 26.39
N GLY A 153 3.44 2.07 25.41
CA GLY A 153 2.07 1.60 25.62
C GLY A 153 1.98 0.11 25.89
N ASP A 154 0.95 -0.29 26.64
CA ASP A 154 0.59 -1.70 26.77
C ASP A 154 -0.32 -2.11 25.61
N ALA A 155 0.17 -3.01 24.75
CA ALA A 155 -0.55 -3.51 23.58
C ALA A 155 -1.90 -4.17 23.96
N GLU A 156 -1.97 -4.85 25.10
CA GLU A 156 -3.21 -5.49 25.56
C GLU A 156 -4.22 -4.43 26.01
N ALA A 157 -3.75 -3.40 26.71
CA ALA A 157 -4.59 -2.27 27.11
C ALA A 157 -5.10 -1.48 25.89
N ALA A 158 -4.25 -1.23 24.90
CA ALA A 158 -4.62 -0.56 23.65
C ALA A 158 -5.70 -1.34 22.88
N ALA A 159 -5.51 -2.65 22.72
CA ALA A 159 -6.46 -3.53 22.03
C ALA A 159 -7.82 -3.63 22.77
N ALA A 160 -7.81 -3.53 24.10
CA ALA A 160 -9.02 -3.58 24.92
C ALA A 160 -9.86 -2.29 24.90
N LEU A 161 -9.34 -1.18 24.37
CA LEU A 161 -10.05 0.09 24.31
C LEU A 161 -11.34 -0.01 23.50
N GLN A 162 -12.45 0.34 24.17
CA GLN A 162 -13.76 0.49 23.54
C GLN A 162 -13.98 1.96 23.17
N PRO A 163 -14.77 2.26 22.12
CA PRO A 163 -15.16 3.64 21.80
C PRO A 163 -15.81 4.38 22.96
N ALA A 164 -15.44 5.64 23.10
CA ALA A 164 -15.95 6.50 24.16
C ALA A 164 -16.66 7.77 23.63
N ASN A 165 -16.61 8.03 22.32
CA ASN A 165 -17.23 9.20 21.69
C ASN A 165 -17.83 8.83 20.31
N GLU A 166 -18.57 9.78 19.72
CA GLU A 166 -19.26 9.56 18.43
C GLU A 166 -18.30 9.26 17.27
N LEU A 167 -17.12 9.88 17.25
CA LEU A 167 -16.09 9.60 16.24
C LEU A 167 -15.63 8.14 16.36
N GLU A 168 -15.18 7.73 17.55
CA GLU A 168 -14.71 6.36 17.81
C GLU A 168 -15.80 5.32 17.51
N GLU A 169 -17.07 5.64 17.79
CA GLU A 169 -18.19 4.75 17.44
C GLU A 169 -18.35 4.59 15.93
N ARG A 170 -18.26 5.69 15.18
CA ARG A 170 -18.29 5.66 13.71
C ARG A 170 -17.11 4.89 13.13
N LEU A 171 -15.90 5.10 13.66
CA LEU A 171 -14.70 4.41 13.20
C LEU A 171 -14.81 2.90 13.45
N ARG A 172 -15.26 2.49 14.63
CA ARG A 172 -15.51 1.07 14.94
C ARG A 172 -16.59 0.47 14.05
N GLY A 173 -17.66 1.21 13.76
CA GLY A 173 -18.70 0.78 12.82
C GLY A 173 -18.13 0.54 11.42
N ALA A 174 -17.36 1.50 10.91
CA ALA A 174 -16.71 1.42 9.60
C ALA A 174 -15.74 0.22 9.50
N VAL A 175 -14.90 -0.02 10.53
CA VAL A 175 -14.04 -1.22 10.59
C VAL A 175 -14.86 -2.51 10.58
N SER A 176 -15.96 -2.56 11.32
CA SER A 176 -16.83 -3.75 11.40
C SER A 176 -17.54 -4.05 10.08
N GLU A 177 -17.83 -3.02 9.29
CA GLU A 177 -18.47 -3.12 7.98
C GLU A 177 -17.46 -3.21 6.82
N LEU A 178 -16.15 -3.13 7.12
CA LEU A 178 -15.06 -3.02 6.14
C LEU A 178 -15.27 -1.84 5.18
N ASP A 179 -15.85 -0.74 5.68
CA ASP A 179 -16.16 0.47 4.92
C ASP A 179 -15.07 1.52 5.14
N PHE A 180 -14.03 1.46 4.31
CA PHE A 180 -12.90 2.38 4.40
C PHE A 180 -13.28 3.84 4.07
N ASP A 181 -14.22 4.05 3.15
CA ASP A 181 -14.70 5.38 2.79
C ASP A 181 -15.41 6.04 3.97
N ALA A 182 -16.28 5.29 4.67
CA ALA A 182 -16.94 5.78 5.88
C ALA A 182 -15.95 6.09 7.01
N PHE A 183 -14.86 5.31 7.13
CA PHE A 183 -13.79 5.55 8.08
C PHE A 183 -13.09 6.88 7.79
N LEU A 184 -12.61 7.09 6.57
CA LEU A 184 -11.93 8.31 6.17
C LEU A 184 -12.84 9.54 6.27
N LEU A 185 -14.10 9.43 5.84
CA LEU A 185 -15.08 10.52 5.98
C LEU A 185 -15.37 10.87 7.46
N ALA A 186 -15.25 9.92 8.38
CA ALA A 186 -15.35 10.20 9.81
C ALA A 186 -14.13 10.97 10.32
N LEU A 187 -12.93 10.58 9.90
CA LEU A 187 -11.70 11.28 10.28
C LEU A 187 -11.61 12.69 9.72
N ILE A 188 -11.84 12.87 8.41
CA ILE A 188 -11.74 14.18 7.73
C ILE A 188 -12.63 15.25 8.38
N ALA A 189 -13.78 14.85 8.93
CA ALA A 189 -14.72 15.75 9.58
C ALA A 189 -14.44 15.99 11.09
N SER A 190 -13.31 15.51 11.62
CA SER A 190 -13.04 15.46 13.05
C SER A 190 -11.71 16.07 13.44
N ASP A 191 -11.61 16.45 14.71
CA ASP A 191 -10.35 16.82 15.35
C ASP A 191 -9.63 15.56 15.87
N VAL A 192 -8.31 15.58 15.80
CA VAL A 192 -7.40 14.55 16.27
C VAL A 192 -6.37 15.12 17.23
N VAL A 193 -5.79 14.26 18.05
CA VAL A 193 -4.76 14.59 19.01
C VAL A 193 -3.41 14.11 18.50
N LEU A 194 -2.46 15.03 18.38
CA LEU A 194 -1.07 14.76 18.00
C LEU A 194 -0.16 14.95 19.21
N PRO A 195 0.65 13.97 19.61
CA PRO A 195 1.76 14.24 20.52
C PRO A 195 2.81 15.09 19.79
N THR A 196 3.42 16.03 20.50
CA THR A 196 4.42 16.94 19.96
C THR A 196 5.69 16.93 20.80
N THR A 197 6.83 17.33 20.22
CA THR A 197 8.11 17.42 20.95
C THR A 197 8.16 18.63 21.88
N GLU A 198 7.40 19.68 21.58
CA GLU A 198 7.24 20.88 22.41
C GLU A 198 5.79 21.41 22.40
N SER A 199 5.48 22.35 23.30
CA SER A 199 4.13 22.90 23.43
C SER A 199 3.81 23.81 22.25
N VAL A 200 2.66 23.56 21.60
CA VAL A 200 2.14 24.42 20.55
C VAL A 200 1.21 25.49 21.11
N ALA A 201 1.17 26.66 20.47
CA ALA A 201 0.35 27.80 20.91
C ALA A 201 -1.15 27.60 20.65
N GLY A 202 -1.52 26.74 19.70
CA GLY A 202 -2.89 26.46 19.28
C GLY A 202 -2.95 25.63 18.01
N PRO A 203 -4.15 25.27 17.53
CA PRO A 203 -4.34 24.38 16.38
C PRO A 203 -3.71 24.90 15.09
N SER A 204 -3.80 26.20 14.82
CA SER A 204 -3.26 26.84 13.61
C SER A 204 -1.72 26.85 13.53
N ALA A 205 -1.02 26.38 14.57
CA ALA A 205 0.43 26.27 14.54
C ALA A 205 0.92 25.28 13.46
N ILE A 206 0.08 24.31 13.08
CA ILE A 206 0.39 23.31 12.06
C ILE A 206 0.65 23.92 10.68
N GLU A 207 -0.03 25.02 10.37
CA GLU A 207 0.10 25.74 9.09
C GLU A 207 1.40 26.56 8.98
N SER A 208 2.15 26.74 10.08
CA SER A 208 3.28 27.66 10.14
C SER A 208 4.61 27.06 9.63
N GLY A 209 4.62 25.81 9.15
CA GLY A 209 5.79 25.14 8.56
C GLY A 209 6.88 24.70 9.55
N GLY A 210 6.68 24.89 10.84
CA GLY A 210 7.59 24.50 11.92
C GLY A 210 6.89 23.71 13.01
N PHE A 211 5.88 22.91 12.63
CA PHE A 211 5.12 22.15 13.60
C PHE A 211 6.00 21.08 14.25
N PRO A 212 6.03 20.97 15.59
CA PRO A 212 6.94 20.08 16.31
C PRO A 212 6.42 18.64 16.34
N TRP A 213 6.36 18.00 15.17
CA TRP A 213 5.94 16.62 15.00
C TRP A 213 6.73 15.69 15.92
N ARG A 214 6.01 14.80 16.62
CA ARG A 214 6.66 13.67 17.27
C ARG A 214 6.79 12.54 16.25
N VAL A 215 8.02 12.26 15.86
CA VAL A 215 8.37 11.15 14.97
C VAL A 215 8.89 10.00 15.83
N LEU A 216 8.42 8.79 15.52
CA LEU A 216 8.87 7.52 16.10
C LEU A 216 9.70 6.77 15.06
N GLY A 217 10.54 5.86 15.53
CA GLY A 217 11.40 5.03 14.69
C GLY A 217 12.66 5.75 14.23
N ASP A 218 13.31 5.14 13.24
CA ASP A 218 14.53 5.65 12.63
C ASP A 218 14.25 6.42 11.34
N ASP A 219 15.32 6.83 10.66
CA ASP A 219 15.26 7.61 9.42
C ASP A 219 14.75 6.78 8.22
N GLU A 220 14.67 5.44 8.31
CA GLU A 220 14.23 4.58 7.19
C GLU A 220 12.71 4.45 7.13
N THR A 221 12.02 4.49 8.28
CA THR A 221 10.55 4.46 8.33
C THR A 221 10.04 5.37 9.44
N PRO A 222 10.10 6.70 9.26
CA PRO A 222 9.64 7.65 10.27
C PRO A 222 8.11 7.56 10.43
N VAL A 223 7.64 7.35 11.66
CA VAL A 223 6.21 7.17 11.95
C VAL A 223 5.68 8.35 12.77
N ILE A 224 4.56 8.93 12.34
CA ILE A 224 3.85 9.96 13.10
C ILE A 224 2.57 9.37 13.69
N PRO A 225 2.49 9.25 15.02
CA PRO A 225 1.31 8.71 15.68
C PRO A 225 0.21 9.79 15.81
N VAL A 226 -1.03 9.42 15.49
CA VAL A 226 -2.20 10.28 15.54
C VAL A 226 -3.29 9.62 16.38
N PHE A 227 -4.07 10.37 17.16
CA PHE A 227 -5.05 9.78 18.07
C PHE A 227 -6.43 10.40 17.93
N SER A 228 -7.49 9.60 18.08
CA SER A 228 -8.88 10.09 18.08
C SER A 228 -9.24 10.89 19.34
N SER A 229 -8.54 10.67 20.46
CA SER A 229 -8.78 11.39 21.70
C SER A 229 -7.58 11.34 22.66
N GLU A 230 -7.53 12.29 23.59
CA GLU A 230 -6.53 12.30 24.66
C GLU A 230 -6.56 11.02 25.49
N ARG A 231 -7.75 10.42 25.66
CA ARG A 231 -7.91 9.15 26.37
C ARG A 231 -7.16 8.01 25.69
N ILE A 232 -7.26 7.89 24.37
CA ILE A 232 -6.50 6.87 23.64
C ILE A 232 -5.01 7.19 23.75
N LEU A 233 -4.60 8.44 23.50
CA LEU A 233 -3.21 8.86 23.66
C LEU A 233 -2.64 8.51 25.03
N ASP A 234 -3.36 8.81 26.12
CA ASP A 234 -2.88 8.57 27.49
C ASP A 234 -2.79 7.07 27.83
N THR A 235 -3.56 6.23 27.14
CA THR A 235 -3.51 4.77 27.29
C THR A 235 -2.37 4.16 26.47
N VAL A 236 -2.22 4.60 25.22
CA VAL A 236 -1.27 4.05 24.24
C VAL A 236 0.13 4.65 24.38
N ALA A 237 0.24 5.87 24.93
CA ALA A 237 1.50 6.58 25.15
C ALA A 237 1.59 7.10 26.60
N PRO A 238 1.69 6.19 27.60
CA PRO A 238 1.74 6.57 29.01
C PRO A 238 3.05 7.32 29.29
N GLY A 239 2.94 8.55 29.77
CA GLY A 239 4.10 9.38 30.07
C GLY A 239 3.79 10.86 30.12
N GLY A 240 2.68 11.26 29.48
CA GLY A 240 2.32 12.66 29.35
C GLY A 240 3.33 13.41 28.47
N GLY A 241 2.94 14.59 28.02
CA GLY A 241 3.80 15.39 27.15
C GLY A 241 3.00 16.44 26.39
N PRO A 242 3.70 17.35 25.71
CA PRO A 242 3.07 18.29 24.80
C PRO A 242 2.22 17.55 23.77
N ARG A 243 1.04 18.09 23.50
CA ARG A 243 0.09 17.58 22.52
C ARG A 243 -0.67 18.74 21.90
N ALA A 244 -1.12 18.53 20.67
CA ALA A 244 -1.96 19.46 19.94
C ALA A 244 -3.28 18.77 19.59
N THR A 245 -4.39 19.50 19.65
CA THR A 245 -5.65 19.08 19.02
C THR A 245 -5.82 19.89 17.75
N VAL A 246 -5.93 19.22 16.60
CA VAL A 246 -5.99 19.82 15.27
C VAL A 246 -7.02 19.08 14.43
N SER A 247 -7.58 19.74 13.42
CA SER A 247 -8.43 19.06 12.43
C SER A 247 -7.61 18.00 11.69
N PHE A 248 -8.18 16.81 11.47
CA PHE A 248 -7.51 15.79 10.67
C PHE A 248 -7.22 16.28 9.24
N LEU A 249 -8.10 17.13 8.68
CA LEU A 249 -7.85 17.73 7.37
C LEU A 249 -6.60 18.61 7.37
N ASP A 250 -6.35 19.38 8.45
CA ASP A 250 -5.15 20.20 8.55
C ASP A 250 -3.89 19.36 8.71
N VAL A 251 -4.00 18.19 9.35
CA VAL A 251 -2.91 17.20 9.41
C VAL A 251 -2.52 16.73 8.01
N LEU A 252 -3.49 16.34 7.19
CA LEU A 252 -3.24 15.87 5.82
C LEU A 252 -2.65 16.99 4.94
N LEU A 253 -3.16 18.21 5.06
CA LEU A 253 -2.72 19.36 4.26
C LEU A 253 -1.31 19.85 4.59
N ASN A 254 -0.86 19.62 5.83
CA ASN A 254 0.44 20.07 6.33
C ASN A 254 1.36 18.90 6.70
N TRP A 255 1.10 17.72 6.12
CA TRP A 255 1.91 16.52 6.35
C TRP A 255 3.37 16.81 5.99
N PRO A 256 4.36 16.36 6.79
CA PRO A 256 5.76 16.79 6.63
C PRO A 256 6.33 16.51 5.23
N ASP A 257 6.19 15.26 4.78
CA ASP A 257 6.62 14.75 3.48
C ASP A 257 6.04 13.33 3.28
N ASP A 258 6.31 12.72 2.13
CA ASP A 258 5.84 11.40 1.74
C ASP A 258 6.63 10.23 2.36
N ASP A 259 7.73 10.49 3.07
CA ASP A 259 8.51 9.48 3.79
C ASP A 259 7.87 9.13 5.16
N HIS A 260 7.06 10.03 5.72
CA HIS A 260 6.44 9.82 7.04
C HIS A 260 5.16 8.98 6.98
N VAL A 261 5.16 7.84 7.67
CA VAL A 261 3.99 6.96 7.83
C VAL A 261 3.04 7.55 8.87
N LEU A 262 1.75 7.66 8.52
CA LEU A 262 0.71 8.04 9.48
C LEU A 262 0.23 6.79 10.20
N CYS A 263 0.34 6.76 11.53
CA CYS A 263 -0.21 5.67 12.34
C CYS A 263 -1.27 6.20 13.31
N PHE A 264 -2.53 6.01 12.95
CA PHE A 264 -3.69 6.45 13.72
C PHE A 264 -4.12 5.39 14.74
N ASN A 265 -4.32 5.80 16.00
CA ASN A 265 -4.67 4.96 17.14
C ASN A 265 -3.91 3.61 17.18
N PRO A 266 -2.55 3.63 17.23
CA PRO A 266 -1.74 2.42 17.10
C PRO A 266 -2.17 1.31 18.07
N GLY A 267 -2.41 0.10 17.55
CA GLY A 267 -2.73 -1.08 18.36
C GLY A 267 -4.14 -1.16 18.93
N THR A 268 -5.02 -0.23 18.55
CA THR A 268 -6.44 -0.29 18.93
C THR A 268 -7.29 -0.99 17.87
N SER A 269 -8.54 -1.29 18.19
CA SER A 269 -9.53 -1.82 17.21
C SER A 269 -10.00 -0.79 16.16
N MET A 270 -9.54 0.46 16.25
CA MET A 270 -9.87 1.57 15.35
C MET A 270 -8.60 2.18 14.75
N GLU A 271 -7.58 1.35 14.58
CA GLU A 271 -6.31 1.79 14.01
C GLU A 271 -6.40 1.99 12.50
N LEU A 272 -5.53 2.85 12.00
CA LEU A 272 -5.30 3.01 10.57
C LEU A 272 -3.82 3.35 10.39
N THR A 273 -3.13 2.62 9.53
CA THR A 273 -1.78 2.98 9.10
C THR A 273 -1.81 3.34 7.62
N LEU A 274 -1.34 4.53 7.28
CA LEU A 274 -1.23 5.00 5.90
C LEU A 274 0.23 5.26 5.55
N PRO A 275 0.74 4.73 4.43
CA PRO A 275 2.01 5.17 3.86
C PRO A 275 2.00 6.68 3.62
N GLY A 276 3.16 7.34 3.78
CA GLY A 276 3.26 8.78 3.56
C GLY A 276 2.90 9.19 2.12
N THR A 277 3.21 8.33 1.15
CA THR A 277 2.81 8.50 -0.26
C THR A 277 1.30 8.51 -0.49
N SER A 278 0.50 7.90 0.38
CA SER A 278 -0.97 7.91 0.28
C SER A 278 -1.61 9.21 0.78
N VAL A 279 -0.89 10.02 1.58
CA VAL A 279 -1.44 11.26 2.14
C VAL A 279 -1.72 12.31 1.04
N PRO A 280 -0.80 12.59 0.10
CA PRO A 280 -1.06 13.48 -1.03
C PRO A 280 -2.24 13.01 -1.92
N GLU A 281 -2.36 11.70 -2.14
CA GLU A 281 -3.45 11.12 -2.94
C GLU A 281 -4.81 11.38 -2.28
N LEU A 282 -4.90 11.18 -0.96
CA LEU A 282 -6.09 11.46 -0.18
C LEU A 282 -6.46 12.95 -0.22
N VAL A 283 -5.48 13.85 -0.08
CA VAL A 283 -5.71 15.30 -0.19
C VAL A 283 -6.28 15.67 -1.56
N SER A 284 -5.72 15.11 -2.64
CA SER A 284 -6.22 15.33 -4.00
C SER A 284 -7.65 14.85 -4.16
N ALA A 285 -7.96 13.63 -3.70
CA ALA A 285 -9.30 13.06 -3.76
C ALA A 285 -10.34 13.91 -3.01
N ILE A 286 -9.99 14.44 -1.83
CA ILE A 286 -10.84 15.35 -1.04
C ILE A 286 -11.11 16.64 -1.82
N ALA A 287 -10.09 17.23 -2.44
CA ALA A 287 -10.21 18.45 -3.22
C ALA A 287 -11.10 18.26 -4.45
N GLU A 288 -10.96 17.13 -5.15
CA GLU A 288 -11.81 16.75 -6.29
C GLU A 288 -13.27 16.55 -5.89
N ALA A 289 -13.52 15.85 -4.78
CA ALA A 289 -14.87 15.66 -4.25
C ALA A 289 -15.52 16.99 -3.85
N ALA A 290 -14.76 17.90 -3.24
CA ALA A 290 -15.23 19.24 -2.90
C ALA A 290 -15.56 20.07 -4.14
N ALA A 291 -14.76 19.97 -5.21
CA ALA A 291 -15.01 20.65 -6.48
C ALA A 291 -16.24 20.11 -7.22
N ALA A 292 -16.50 18.80 -7.12
CA ALA A 292 -17.68 18.16 -7.70
C ALA A 292 -18.99 18.51 -6.94
N GLY A 293 -18.89 18.96 -5.68
CA GLY A 293 -20.02 19.31 -4.80
C GLY A 293 -20.56 20.75 -4.90
N GLY A 294 -20.17 21.54 -5.91
CA GLY A 294 -20.67 22.92 -6.12
C GLY A 294 -22.18 23.01 -6.38
N PRO A 295 -22.87 24.11 -5.99
CA PRO A 295 -24.29 24.08 -5.63
C PRO A 295 -25.21 23.77 -6.80
N ALA A 296 -26.11 22.79 -6.59
CA ALA A 296 -27.36 22.69 -7.33
C ALA A 296 -28.23 23.93 -7.02
N GLU A 297 -28.09 24.98 -7.83
CA GLU A 297 -28.99 26.13 -7.80
C GLU A 297 -30.43 25.64 -8.01
N GLY A 298 -31.25 25.92 -6.99
CA GLY A 298 -32.66 25.59 -6.97
C GLY A 298 -33.40 26.16 -8.18
N GLN A 299 -34.08 25.28 -8.91
CA GLN A 299 -35.24 25.66 -9.70
C GLN A 299 -36.35 26.14 -8.73
N SER A 300 -36.22 27.38 -8.28
CA SER A 300 -37.30 28.13 -7.64
C SER A 300 -38.42 28.30 -8.67
N GLY A 301 -39.59 27.80 -8.29
CA GLY A 301 -40.80 27.83 -9.09
C GLY A 301 -41.16 29.23 -9.55
N LYS A 302 -41.36 29.40 -10.86
CA LYS A 302 -42.14 30.51 -11.39
C LYS A 302 -43.61 30.24 -11.09
N GLY A 303 -44.12 30.97 -10.10
CA GLY A 303 -45.55 31.07 -9.79
C GLY A 303 -46.34 31.47 -11.03
N ASN A 304 -47.40 30.71 -11.30
CA ASN A 304 -48.39 31.02 -12.31
C ASN A 304 -49.46 31.91 -11.67
N THR A 305 -49.47 33.19 -12.00
CA THR A 305 -50.54 34.13 -11.65
C THR A 305 -51.72 33.90 -12.59
N PRO A 306 -52.98 33.76 -12.12
CA PRO A 306 -54.12 33.69 -13.00
C PRO A 306 -54.58 35.12 -13.33
N GLN A 307 -54.76 35.42 -14.63
CA GLN A 307 -55.58 36.55 -15.07
C GLN A 307 -56.81 36.02 -15.84
N VAL A 308 -57.95 36.31 -15.22
CA VAL A 308 -59.30 36.62 -15.71
C VAL A 308 -59.60 36.35 -17.19
#